data_AF-A0A936EQ03-F1
#
_entry.id   AF-A0A936EQ03-F1
#
_cell.length_a   1.000
_cell.length_b   1.000
_cell.length_c   1.000
_cell.angle_alpha   90.00
_cell.angle_beta   90.00
_cell.angle_gamma   90.00
#
_symmetry.space_group_name_H-M   'P 1'
#
loop_
_entity.id
_entity.type
_entity.pdbx_description
1 polymer ?
#
loop_
_entity_poly.entity_id
_entity_poly.type
_entity_poly.pdbx_seq_one_letter_code
_entity_poly.pdbx_strand_id
1 'polypeptide(L)'
;MRRVIIIICLILAAVIFALLVVRQNYKNSPDYNYIAAKLDIRNKNARIINIGLRKPSSKDNEIDSIEAEYGFKNIYIGYDTTKQIVSGINNYNQVTEAYLKLRNGSDWRENYQRKVDSLYKAASR
;
A
#
# COMPACT_ATOMS: atom_id res chain seq x y z
N MET A 1 30.08 37.03 7.10
CA MET A 1 28.88 37.03 7.98
C MET A 1 27.56 36.94 7.20
N ARG A 2 27.20 37.89 6.32
CA ARG A 2 25.93 37.84 5.56
C ARG A 2 25.72 36.56 4.72
N ARG A 3 26.76 36.09 4.00
CA ARG A 3 26.68 34.83 3.22
C ARG A 3 26.45 33.60 4.08
N VAL A 4 27.07 33.55 5.26
CA VAL A 4 26.91 32.44 6.22
C VAL A 4 25.49 32.43 6.79
N ILE A 5 24.93 33.59 7.12
CA ILE A 5 23.54 33.72 7.58
C ILE A 5 22.57 33.23 6.50
N ILE A 6 22.77 33.62 5.24
CA ILE A 6 21.91 33.17 4.12
C ILE A 6 21.98 31.64 3.97
N ILE A 7 23.17 31.05 4.03
CA ILE A 7 23.34 29.59 3.94
C ILE A 7 22.60 28.90 5.10
N ILE A 8 22.74 29.40 6.33
CA ILE A 8 22.02 28.85 7.49
C ILE A 8 20.51 28.95 7.31
N CYS A 9 19.99 30.08 6.84
CA CYS A 9 18.56 30.25 6.57
C CYS A 9 18.04 29.28 5.50
N LEU A 10 18.81 29.04 4.42
CA LEU A 10 18.44 28.08 3.38
C LEU A 10 18.41 26.64 3.90
N ILE A 11 19.40 26.25 4.71
CA ILE A 11 19.42 24.93 5.35
C ILE A 11 18.20 24.76 6.27
N LEU A 12 17.90 25.76 7.11
CA LEU A 12 16.73 25.73 7.98
C LEU A 12 15.42 25.63 7.19
N ALA A 13 15.28 26.40 6.10
CA ALA A 13 14.10 26.33 5.24
C ALA A 13 13.94 24.94 4.60
N ALA A 14 15.03 24.34 4.12
CA ALA A 14 15.01 22.99 3.56
C ALA A 14 14.62 21.93 4.60
N VAL A 15 15.13 22.05 5.83
CA VAL A 15 14.78 21.16 6.96
C VAL A 15 13.29 21.30 7.31
N ILE A 16 12.78 22.52 7.43
CA ILE A 16 11.35 22.77 7.71
C ILE A 16 10.48 22.20 6.60
N PHE A 17 10.87 22.41 5.34
CA PHE A 17 10.14 21.86 4.19
C PHE A 17 10.10 20.32 4.23
N ALA A 18 11.23 19.66 4.51
CA ALA A 18 11.28 18.21 4.67
C ALA A 18 10.37 17.72 5.80
N LEU A 19 10.35 18.41 6.96
CA LEU A 19 9.47 18.08 8.07
C LEU A 19 7.98 18.23 7.72
N LEU A 20 7.62 19.25 6.93
CA LEU A 20 6.25 19.43 6.45
C LEU A 20 5.82 18.31 5.51
N VAL A 21 6.69 17.89 4.59
CA VAL A 21 6.43 16.75 3.68
C VAL A 21 6.23 15.47 4.48
N VAL A 22 7.09 15.19 5.46
CA VAL A 22 6.95 14.03 6.36
C VAL A 22 5.61 14.10 7.09
N ARG A 23 5.31 15.23 7.76
CA ARG A 23 4.04 15.42 8.48
C ARG A 23 2.82 15.20 7.61
N GLN A 24 2.84 15.69 6.37
CA GLN A 24 1.72 15.53 5.43
C GLN A 24 1.51 14.06 5.06
N ASN A 25 2.57 13.26 4.94
CA ASN A 25 2.46 11.83 4.66
C ASN A 25 1.81 11.04 5.81
N TYR A 26 2.14 11.39 7.06
CA TYR A 26 1.57 10.72 8.25
C TYR A 26 0.21 11.27 8.68
N LYS A 27 -0.30 12.33 8.04
CA LYS A 27 -1.54 13.03 8.46
C LYS A 27 -2.78 12.13 8.42
N ASN A 28 -2.88 11.22 7.44
CA ASN A 28 -4.09 10.41 7.25
C ASN A 28 -4.04 9.07 7.98
N SER A 29 -2.89 8.42 8.05
CA SER A 29 -2.72 7.25 8.91
C SER A 29 -1.24 7.04 9.20
N PRO A 30 -0.87 6.76 10.46
CA PRO A 30 0.50 6.42 10.80
C PRO A 30 0.95 5.13 10.12
N ASP A 31 0.02 4.18 9.93
CA ASP A 31 0.30 2.84 9.41
C ASP A 31 0.13 2.75 7.89
N TYR A 32 -0.81 3.52 7.33
CA TYR A 32 -1.15 3.50 5.91
C TYR A 32 -0.83 4.84 5.25
N ASN A 33 0.40 4.96 4.74
CA ASN A 33 0.87 6.13 4.00
C ASN A 33 1.92 5.76 2.95
N TYR A 34 2.34 6.75 2.16
CA TYR A 34 3.31 6.58 1.08
C TYR A 34 4.65 5.99 1.56
N ILE A 35 5.18 6.46 2.69
CA ILE A 35 6.48 6.03 3.21
C ILE A 35 6.39 4.55 3.64
N ALA A 36 5.31 4.19 4.35
CA ALA A 36 5.04 2.80 4.71
C ALA A 36 4.95 1.90 3.47
N ALA A 37 4.20 2.31 2.43
CA ALA A 37 4.09 1.55 1.19
C ALA A 37 5.45 1.33 0.51
N LYS A 38 6.27 2.39 0.41
CA LYS A 38 7.62 2.29 -0.16
C LYS A 38 8.54 1.38 0.63
N LEU A 39 8.46 1.42 1.96
CA LEU A 39 9.27 0.56 2.84
C LEU A 39 8.86 -0.91 2.68
N ASP A 40 7.56 -1.20 2.65
CA ASP A 40 7.04 -2.55 2.44
C ASP A 40 7.43 -3.12 1.07
N ILE A 41 7.31 -2.32 0.01
CA ILE A 41 7.78 -2.70 -1.33
C ILE A 41 9.29 -2.99 -1.31
N ARG A 42 10.10 -2.12 -0.72
CA ARG A 42 11.56 -2.30 -0.60
C ARG A 42 11.90 -3.60 0.15
N ASN A 43 11.13 -3.93 1.19
CA ASN A 43 11.34 -5.11 2.02
C ASN A 43 10.72 -6.39 1.43
N LYS A 44 10.26 -6.37 0.16
CA LYS A 44 9.57 -7.48 -0.51
C LYS A 44 8.33 -7.97 0.25
N ASN A 45 7.69 -7.07 0.99
CA ASN A 45 6.49 -7.32 1.76
C ASN A 45 5.36 -6.40 1.30
N ALA A 46 5.16 -6.28 -0.03
CA ALA A 46 4.08 -5.46 -0.57
C ALA A 46 2.72 -5.99 -0.10
N ARG A 47 1.81 -5.10 0.27
CA ARG A 47 0.48 -5.44 0.81
C ARG A 47 -0.60 -4.67 0.08
N ILE A 48 -1.76 -5.28 -0.12
CA ILE A 48 -2.99 -4.57 -0.47
C ILE A 48 -3.91 -4.65 0.75
N ILE A 49 -4.32 -3.49 1.25
CA ILE A 49 -5.18 -3.39 2.42
C ILE A 49 -6.63 -3.33 1.96
N ASN A 50 -7.44 -4.29 2.39
CA ASN A 50 -8.85 -4.40 2.08
C ASN A 50 -9.66 -4.10 3.34
N ILE A 51 -10.74 -3.34 3.20
CA ILE A 51 -11.67 -3.07 4.29
C ILE A 51 -12.76 -4.15 4.26
N GLY A 52 -12.99 -4.76 5.40
CA GLY A 52 -13.96 -5.84 5.60
C GLY A 52 -13.29 -7.18 5.87
N LEU A 53 -14.10 -8.23 5.84
CA LEU A 53 -13.64 -9.60 6.12
C LEU A 53 -13.25 -10.33 4.85
N ARG A 54 -12.20 -11.15 4.94
CA ARG A 54 -11.85 -12.12 3.90
C ARG A 54 -13.01 -13.09 3.73
N LYS A 55 -13.39 -13.38 2.48
CA LYS A 55 -14.34 -14.46 2.17
C LYS A 55 -13.63 -15.81 2.39
N PRO A 56 -14.07 -16.65 3.34
CA PRO A 56 -13.44 -17.94 3.60
C PRO A 56 -13.59 -18.89 2.40
N SER A 57 -12.58 -19.73 2.17
CA SER A 57 -12.61 -20.72 1.09
C SER A 57 -11.82 -21.98 1.45
N SER A 58 -12.28 -23.15 0.97
CA SER A 58 -11.47 -24.38 1.02
C SER A 58 -10.20 -24.29 0.15
N LYS A 59 -10.07 -23.23 -0.66
CA LYS A 59 -8.95 -22.93 -1.54
C LYS A 59 -8.08 -21.77 -1.07
N ASP A 60 -8.14 -21.42 0.22
CA ASP A 60 -7.41 -20.26 0.75
C ASP A 60 -5.89 -20.36 0.56
N ASN A 61 -5.30 -21.56 0.67
CA ASN A 61 -3.86 -21.76 0.43
C ASN A 61 -3.47 -21.50 -1.03
N GLU A 62 -4.29 -21.93 -1.98
CA GLU A 62 -4.07 -21.67 -3.41
C GLU A 62 -4.26 -20.18 -3.75
N ILE A 63 -5.22 -19.51 -3.10
CA ILE A 63 -5.41 -18.06 -3.22
C ILE A 63 -4.16 -17.32 -2.72
N ASP A 64 -3.67 -17.66 -1.53
CA ASP A 64 -2.45 -17.05 -0.96
C ASP A 64 -1.22 -17.29 -1.84
N SER A 65 -1.16 -18.45 -2.51
CA SER A 65 -0.09 -18.77 -3.46
C SER A 65 -0.15 -17.88 -4.71
N ILE A 66 -1.36 -17.56 -5.21
CA ILE A 66 -1.52 -16.61 -6.32
C ILE A 66 -1.11 -15.20 -5.87
N GLU A 67 -1.49 -14.75 -4.67
CA GLU A 67 -1.04 -13.47 -4.14
C GLU A 67 0.49 -13.37 -4.13
N ALA A 68 1.16 -14.43 -3.67
CA ALA A 68 2.62 -14.54 -3.65
C ALA A 68 3.24 -14.56 -5.06
N GLU A 69 2.58 -15.18 -6.05
CA GLU A 69 2.99 -15.15 -7.47
C GLU A 69 3.05 -13.70 -7.99
N TYR A 70 1.99 -12.92 -7.74
CA TYR A 70 1.95 -11.48 -8.03
C TYR A 70 2.79 -10.65 -7.04
N GLY A 71 3.34 -11.32 -6.02
CA GLY A 71 4.15 -10.87 -4.87
C GLY A 71 3.63 -9.64 -4.16
N PHE A 72 2.40 -9.77 -3.71
CA PHE A 72 1.84 -9.01 -2.61
C PHE A 72 1.13 -9.98 -1.66
N LYS A 73 0.55 -9.44 -0.59
CA LYS A 73 -0.40 -10.15 0.28
C LYS A 73 -1.64 -9.28 0.49
N ASN A 74 -2.81 -9.88 0.52
CA ASN A 74 -4.00 -9.19 0.99
C ASN A 74 -4.04 -9.14 2.51
N ILE A 75 -4.22 -7.95 3.05
CA ILE A 75 -4.49 -7.73 4.46
C ILE A 75 -5.91 -7.23 4.59
N TYR A 76 -6.67 -7.79 5.51
CA TYR A 76 -8.05 -7.43 5.76
C TYR A 76 -8.14 -6.71 7.10
N ILE A 77 -8.77 -5.54 7.11
CA ILE A 77 -9.04 -4.78 8.34
C ILE A 77 -10.54 -4.66 8.56
N GLY A 78 -10.97 -4.59 9.83
CA GLY A 78 -12.38 -4.55 10.18
C GLY A 78 -13.15 -3.35 9.60
N TYR A 79 -14.48 -3.46 9.59
CA TYR A 79 -15.37 -2.42 9.07
C TYR A 79 -15.36 -1.12 9.89
N ASP A 80 -14.94 -1.17 11.16
CA ASP A 80 -14.90 -0.02 12.08
C ASP A 80 -13.71 0.92 11.82
N THR A 81 -13.39 1.14 10.55
CA THR A 81 -12.25 1.96 10.12
C THR A 81 -12.69 3.42 9.95
N THR A 82 -11.98 4.36 10.58
CA THR A 82 -12.30 5.79 10.48
C THR A 82 -12.04 6.33 9.07
N LYS A 83 -12.77 7.39 8.64
CA LYS A 83 -12.57 8.02 7.31
C LYS A 83 -11.11 8.43 7.06
N GLN A 84 -10.42 8.87 8.10
CA GLN A 84 -9.02 9.26 8.06
C GLN A 84 -8.12 8.05 7.70
N ILE A 85 -8.34 6.91 8.36
CA ILE A 85 -7.62 5.65 8.06
C ILE A 85 -7.95 5.16 6.65
N VAL A 86 -9.21 5.21 6.21
CA VAL A 86 -9.61 4.86 4.83
C VAL A 86 -8.83 5.68 3.80
N SER A 87 -8.69 6.99 4.03
CA SER A 87 -7.88 7.84 3.14
C SER A 87 -6.40 7.42 3.14
N GLY A 88 -5.85 7.05 4.29
CA GLY A 88 -4.50 6.51 4.40
C GLY A 88 -4.32 5.21 3.59
N ILE A 89 -5.28 4.28 3.71
CA ILE A 89 -5.30 3.01 2.97
C ILE A 89 -5.33 3.24 1.47
N ASN A 90 -6.19 4.15 0.99
CA ASN A 90 -6.26 4.46 -0.44
C ASN A 90 -4.93 4.99 -0.97
N ASN A 91 -4.28 5.90 -0.23
CA ASN A 91 -2.96 6.43 -0.60
C ASN A 91 -1.89 5.34 -0.60
N TYR A 92 -1.88 4.48 0.42
CA TYR A 92 -0.95 3.36 0.54
C TYR A 92 -1.14 2.36 -0.63
N ASN A 93 -2.39 1.94 -0.88
CA ASN A 93 -2.72 0.99 -1.94
C ASN A 93 -2.39 1.55 -3.31
N GLN A 94 -2.61 2.84 -3.58
CA GLN A 94 -2.27 3.46 -4.86
C GLN A 94 -0.77 3.32 -5.19
N VAL A 95 0.10 3.49 -4.19
CA VAL A 95 1.55 3.31 -4.36
C VAL A 95 1.90 1.84 -4.64
N THR A 96 1.28 0.92 -3.90
CA THR A 96 1.49 -0.52 -4.10
C THR A 96 0.97 -0.98 -5.47
N GLU A 97 -0.21 -0.54 -5.88
CA GLU A 97 -0.79 -0.89 -7.19
C GLU A 97 0.04 -0.37 -8.35
N ALA A 98 0.60 0.85 -8.23
CA ALA A 98 1.54 1.36 -9.23
C ALA A 98 2.79 0.48 -9.34
N TYR A 99 3.33 0.00 -8.22
CA TYR A 99 4.44 -0.96 -8.22
C TYR A 99 4.05 -2.31 -8.85
N LEU A 100 2.89 -2.86 -8.49
CA LEU A 100 2.41 -4.13 -9.03
C LEU A 100 2.13 -4.05 -10.53
N LYS A 101 1.64 -2.90 -11.03
CA LYS A 101 1.49 -2.63 -12.45
C LYS A 101 2.82 -2.65 -13.19
N LEU A 102 3.86 -2.03 -12.62
CA LEU A 102 5.20 -2.05 -13.21
C LEU A 102 5.80 -3.47 -13.23
N ARG A 103 5.53 -4.26 -12.20
CA ARG A 103 6.07 -5.61 -12.08
C ARG A 103 5.34 -6.64 -12.96
N ASN A 104 4.01 -6.58 -13.01
CA ASN A 104 3.17 -7.65 -13.55
C ASN A 104 2.43 -7.25 -14.85
N GLY A 105 2.62 -6.03 -15.35
CA GLY A 105 1.95 -5.50 -16.54
C GLY A 105 0.66 -4.71 -16.22
N SER A 106 0.08 -4.03 -17.22
CA SER A 106 -1.11 -3.18 -17.04
C SER A 106 -2.34 -3.94 -16.53
N ASP A 107 -2.48 -5.18 -16.97
CA ASP A 107 -3.71 -5.97 -16.79
C ASP A 107 -3.59 -6.93 -15.61
N TRP A 108 -2.59 -6.72 -14.76
CA TRP A 108 -2.26 -7.62 -13.65
C TRP A 108 -3.44 -7.85 -12.71
N ARG A 109 -4.23 -6.80 -12.44
CA ARG A 109 -5.34 -6.87 -11.48
C ARG A 109 -6.46 -7.75 -12.01
N GLU A 110 -6.79 -7.63 -13.29
CA GLU A 110 -7.81 -8.45 -13.95
C GLU A 110 -7.37 -9.91 -14.04
N ASN A 111 -6.10 -10.16 -14.40
CA ASN A 111 -5.55 -11.51 -14.48
C ASN A 111 -5.48 -12.17 -13.10
N TYR A 112 -5.09 -11.42 -12.06
CA TYR A 112 -5.13 -11.86 -10.67
C TYR A 112 -6.56 -12.23 -10.26
N GLN A 113 -7.52 -11.33 -10.48
CA GLN A 113 -8.91 -11.53 -10.11
C GLN A 113 -9.51 -12.76 -10.79
N ARG A 114 -9.22 -12.96 -12.09
CA ARG A 114 -9.69 -14.13 -12.85
C ARG A 114 -9.19 -15.45 -12.25
N LYS A 115 -7.92 -15.51 -11.82
CA LYS A 115 -7.36 -16.71 -11.17
C LYS A 115 -8.03 -16.98 -9.82
N VAL A 116 -8.21 -15.95 -8.99
CA VAL A 116 -8.85 -16.07 -7.67
C VAL A 116 -10.33 -16.44 -7.78
N ASP A 117 -11.07 -15.83 -8.72
CA ASP A 117 -12.49 -16.13 -8.94
C ASP A 117 -12.71 -17.58 -9.39
N SER A 118 -11.81 -18.12 -10.21
CA SER A 118 -11.84 -19.53 -10.59
C SER A 118 -11.71 -20.46 -9.38
N LEU A 119 -10.87 -20.11 -8.40
CA LEU A 119 -10.72 -20.90 -7.16
C LEU A 119 -11.96 -20.81 -6.27
N TYR A 120 -12.54 -19.62 -6.11
CA TYR A 120 -13.80 -19.48 -5.36
C TYR A 120 -14.94 -20.28 -6.01
N LYS A 121 -15.03 -20.30 -7.34
CA LYS A 121 -16.02 -21.09 -8.07
C LYS A 121 -15.80 -22.60 -7.93
N ALA A 122 -14.54 -23.04 -7.86
CA ALA A 122 -14.20 -24.42 -7.63
C ALA A 122 -14.50 -24.85 -6.18
N ALA A 123 -14.32 -23.96 -5.21
CA ALA A 123 -14.58 -24.21 -3.79
C ALA A 123 -16.08 -24.29 -3.43
N SER A 124 -16.96 -23.73 -4.28
CA SER A 124 -18.41 -23.73 -4.09
C SER A 124 -19.13 -24.94 -4.72
N ARG A 125 -18.38 -25.89 -5.27
CA ARG A 125 -18.90 -27.15 -5.83
C ARG A 125 -18.64 -28.29 -4.86
#